data_AF-A0A9X0ZSP6-F1
#
_entry.id   AF-A0A9X0ZSP6-F1
#
_cell.length_a   1.000
_cell.length_b   1.000
_cell.length_c   1.000
_cell.angle_alpha   90.00
_cell.angle_beta   90.00
_cell.angle_gamma   90.00
#
_symmetry.space_group_name_H-M   'P 1'
#
loop_
_entity.id
_entity.type
_entity.pdbx_description
1 polymer ?
#
loop_
_entity_poly.entity_id
_entity_poly.type
_entity_poly.pdbx_seq_one_letter_code
_entity_poly.pdbx_strand_id
1 'polypeptide(L)' 'MMRNLMLCILLLSAYASAEVRFYGSLGSGIESGRFRWNDQSTTQTAVRDLGSYVGIQGRHPIGGQNAPG' A
#
# COMPACT_ATOMS: atom_id res chain seq x y z
N MET A 1 1.89 -44.25 5.12
CA MET A 1 2.77 -43.41 4.27
C MET A 1 2.03 -42.19 3.69
N MET A 2 0.86 -42.36 3.06
CA MET A 2 0.10 -41.24 2.44
C MET A 2 -0.37 -40.14 3.41
N ARG A 3 -0.77 -40.49 4.65
CA ARG A 3 -1.25 -39.50 5.64
C ARG A 3 -0.19 -38.46 6.02
N ASN A 4 1.04 -38.89 6.24
CA ASN A 4 2.15 -37.99 6.58
C ASN A 4 2.53 -37.11 5.38
N LEU A 5 2.44 -37.65 4.16
CA LEU A 5 2.67 -36.89 2.94
C LEU A 5 1.63 -35.78 2.74
N MET A 6 0.34 -36.08 2.96
CA MET A 6 -0.72 -35.05 2.90
C MET A 6 -0.51 -33.93 3.92
N LEU A 7 -0.10 -34.26 5.14
CA LEU A 7 0.20 -33.27 6.19
C LEU A 7 1.37 -32.36 5.78
N CYS A 8 2.44 -32.92 5.19
CA CYS A 8 3.57 -32.13 4.70
C CYS A 8 3.19 -31.17 3.57
N ILE A 9 2.34 -31.60 2.63
CA ILE A 9 1.86 -30.76 1.51
C ILE A 9 1.02 -29.58 2.04
N LEU A 10 0.12 -29.85 2.99
CA LEU A 10 -0.70 -28.81 3.64
C LEU A 10 0.14 -27.77 4.39
N LEU A 11 1.16 -28.22 5.12
CA LEU A 11 2.09 -27.33 5.83
C LEU A 11 2.93 -26.49 4.86
N LEU A 12 3.35 -27.07 3.73
CA LEU A 12 4.11 -26.36 2.71
C LEU A 12 3.28 -25.28 1.99
N SER A 13 1.99 -25.55 1.73
CA SER A 13 1.09 -24.55 1.15
C SER A 13 0.85 -23.35 2.06
N ALA A 14 0.86 -23.54 3.38
CA ALA A 14 0.78 -22.43 4.33
C ALA A 14 2.08 -21.59 4.35
N TYR A 15 3.23 -22.25 4.19
CA TYR A 15 4.56 -21.60 4.17
C TYR A 15 4.85 -20.83 2.86
N ALA A 16 4.28 -21.29 1.74
CA ALA A 16 4.45 -20.67 0.43
C ALA A 16 3.45 -19.52 0.15
N SER A 17 2.54 -19.25 1.10
CA SER A 17 1.56 -18.17 0.96
C SER A 17 2.27 -16.82 0.91
N ALA A 18 2.31 -16.20 -0.28
CA ALA A 18 2.82 -14.85 -0.44
C ALA A 18 1.77 -13.87 0.06
N GLU A 19 2.15 -13.02 1.00
CA GLU A 19 1.27 -11.97 1.52
C GLU A 19 1.32 -10.79 0.56
N VAL A 20 0.21 -10.49 -0.12
CA VAL A 20 0.09 -9.32 -0.99
C VAL A 20 -0.99 -8.38 -0.44
N ARG A 21 -0.62 -7.13 -0.22
CA ARG A 21 -1.50 -6.07 0.25
C ARG A 21 -1.63 -4.99 -0.81
N PHE A 22 -2.87 -4.69 -1.18
CA PHE A 22 -3.19 -3.45 -1.88
C PHE A 22 -3.42 -2.36 -0.84
N TYR A 23 -2.75 -1.23 -0.99
CA TYR A 23 -2.83 -0.11 -0.05
C TYR A 23 -2.82 1.22 -0.78
N GLY A 24 -3.18 2.27 -0.07
CA GLY A 24 -3.23 3.61 -0.63
C GLY A 24 -3.86 4.58 0.34
N SER A 25 -3.78 5.86 0.01
CA SER A 25 -4.46 6.92 0.71
C SER A 25 -5.13 7.84 -0.31
N LEU A 26 -6.34 8.27 0.02
CA LEU A 26 -7.09 9.22 -0.79
C LEU A 26 -7.16 10.53 -0.02
N GLY A 27 -6.48 11.54 -0.53
CA GLY A 27 -6.47 12.90 0.01
C GLY A 27 -7.19 13.83 -0.96
N SER A 28 -8.27 14.44 -0.53
CA SER A 28 -8.99 15.45 -1.32
C SER A 28 -9.35 16.63 -0.44
N GLY A 29 -9.24 17.83 -0.98
CA GLY A 29 -9.57 19.04 -0.24
C GLY A 29 -9.84 20.24 -1.14
N ILE A 30 -10.25 21.33 -0.49
CA ILE A 30 -10.47 22.61 -1.14
C ILE A 30 -9.29 23.50 -0.79
N GLU A 31 -8.59 23.98 -1.81
CA GLU A 31 -7.54 24.99 -1.66
C GLU A 31 -8.10 26.34 -2.11
N SER A 32 -7.95 27.36 -1.26
CA SER A 32 -8.31 28.73 -1.61
C SER A 32 -7.14 29.66 -1.34
N GLY A 33 -6.73 30.40 -2.37
CA GLY A 33 -5.62 31.34 -2.33
C GLY A 33 -6.02 32.69 -2.88
N ARG A 34 -5.43 33.75 -2.33
CA ARG A 34 -5.55 35.10 -2.86
C ARG A 34 -4.19 35.57 -3.34
N PHE A 35 -4.08 35.85 -4.62
CA PHE A 35 -2.91 36.48 -5.21
C PHE A 35 -3.17 37.99 -5.38
N ARG A 36 -2.21 38.82 -4.98
CA ARG A 36 -2.24 40.27 -5.18
C ARG A 36 -1.01 40.67 -6.00
N TRP A 37 -1.23 41.42 -7.07
CA TRP A 37 -0.18 41.95 -7.93
C TRP A 37 -0.62 43.29 -8.52
N ASN A 38 0.20 44.34 -8.37
CA ASN A 38 -0.04 45.72 -8.84
C ASN A 38 -1.50 46.18 -8.68
N ASP A 39 -1.94 46.37 -7.44
CA ASP A 39 -3.30 46.75 -7.00
C ASP A 39 -4.45 45.83 -7.43
N GLN A 40 -4.19 44.82 -8.27
CA GLN A 40 -5.18 43.83 -8.66
C GLN A 40 -5.12 42.63 -7.72
N SER A 41 -6.29 42.13 -7.31
CA SER A 41 -6.41 40.93 -6.48
C SER A 41 -7.25 39.89 -7.20
N THR A 42 -6.72 38.68 -7.28
CA THR A 42 -7.44 37.52 -7.79
C THR A 42 -7.55 36.48 -6.69
N THR A 43 -8.77 36.00 -6.46
CA THR A 43 -9.02 34.84 -5.61
C THR A 43 -9.16 33.62 -6.50
N GLN A 44 -8.50 32.54 -6.14
CA GLN A 44 -8.65 31.24 -6.78
C GLN A 44 -9.06 30.22 -5.72
N THR A 45 -10.11 29.46 -6.03
CA THR A 45 -10.54 28.32 -5.21
C THR A 45 -10.64 27.11 -6.12
N ALA A 46 -10.02 26.01 -5.72
CA ALA A 46 -10.00 24.78 -6.48
C ALA A 46 -10.18 23.57 -5.56
N VAL A 47 -10.80 22.52 -6.09
CA VAL A 47 -10.72 21.19 -5.49
C VAL A 47 -9.40 20.58 -5.96
N ARG A 48 -8.60 20.09 -5.01
CA ARG A 48 -7.27 19.54 -5.27
C ARG A 48 -7.16 18.12 -4.75
N ASP A 49 -6.45 17.30 -5.51
CA ASP A 49 -5.85 16.08 -4.98
C ASP A 49 -4.72 16.47 -4.04
N LEU A 50 -4.75 15.93 -2.81
CA LEU A 50 -3.80 16.25 -1.75
C LEU A 50 -2.82 15.09 -1.53
N GLY A 51 -2.24 14.59 -2.62
CA GLY A 51 -1.24 13.53 -2.58
C GLY A 51 -1.86 12.15 -2.43
N SER A 52 -2.94 11.88 -3.19
CA SER A 52 -3.49 10.52 -3.23
C SER A 52 -2.50 9.57 -3.91
N TYR A 53 -2.46 8.34 -3.41
CA TYR A 53 -1.64 7.28 -3.99
C TYR A 53 -2.24 5.91 -3.75
N VAL A 54 -1.85 4.97 -4.60
CA VAL A 54 -2.13 3.54 -4.45
C VAL A 54 -0.85 2.75 -4.69
N GLY A 55 -0.75 1.60 -4.06
CA GLY A 55 0.43 0.74 -4.12
C GLY A 55 0.08 -0.71 -3.85
N ILE A 56 1.01 -1.59 -4.25
CA ILE A 56 0.97 -3.02 -3.97
C ILE A 56 2.23 -3.35 -3.19
N GLN A 57 2.07 -4.00 -2.05
CA GLN A 57 3.17 -4.50 -1.23
C GLN A 57 3.05 -6.02 -1.15
N GLY A 58 4.12 -6.72 -1.54
CA GLY A 58 4.19 -8.17 -1.44
C GLY A 58 5.32 -8.60 -0.51
N ARG A 59 5.12 -9.70 0.22
CA ARG A 59 6.18 -10.41 0.93
C ARG A 59 6.11 -11.89 0.56
N HIS A 60 7.23 -12.42 0.07
CA HIS A 60 7.39 -13.83 -0.21
C HIS A 60 8.64 -14.35 0.51
N PRO A 61 8.54 -15.40 1.33
CA PRO A 61 9.72 -15.97 1.99
C PRO A 61 10.61 -16.67 0.97
N ILE A 62 11.80 -16.14 0.74
CA ILE A 62 12.90 -16.87 0.12
C ILE A 62 13.57 -17.70 1.22
N GLY A 63 13.59 -19.03 1.09
CA GLY A 63 13.97 -19.94 2.18
C GLY A 63 15.32 -19.62 2.86
N GLY A 64 15.49 -20.03 4.13
CA GLY A 64 16.73 -19.85 4.91
C GLY A 64 16.62 -19.07 6.23
N GLN A 65 15.43 -18.58 6.59
CA GLN A 65 15.22 -17.64 7.71
C GLN A 65 14.92 -18.29 9.07
N ASN A 66 15.09 -19.61 9.21
CA ASN A 66 14.86 -20.31 10.48
C ASN A 66 16.10 -20.21 11.37
N ALA A 67 16.32 -19.05 12.01
CA ALA A 67 17.07 -18.98 13.25
C ALA A 67 16.06 -18.69 14.37
N PRO A 68 15.82 -19.64 15.31
CA PRO A 68 15.04 -19.34 16.49
C PRO A 68 15.82 -18.35 17.38
N GLY A 69 15.17 -17.26 17.76
CA GLY A 69 15.58 -16.44 18.90
C GLY A 69 15.18 -17.08 20.22
#